data_AF-A0A124FHR9-F1
#
_entry.id   AF-A0A124FHR9-F1
#
_cell.length_a   1.000
_cell.length_b   1.000
_cell.length_c   1.000
_cell.angle_alpha   90.00
_cell.angle_beta   90.00
_cell.angle_gamma   90.00
#
_symmetry.space_group_name_H-M   'P 1'
#
loop_
_entity.id
_entity.type
_entity.pdbx_description
1 polymer ?
#
loop_
_entity_poly.entity_id
_entity_poly.type
_entity_poly.pdbx_seq_one_letter_code
_entity_poly.pdbx_strand_id
1 'polypeptide(L)'
;MALFLISMAIPLTSAAEEDNSDTQTVMRSSRGAVASLQYFYYLRYNEGLDKFEELYNKSVELGVGEKILELALEYKELAEQKYELAWRFGHPLKGHIQTFIHMRRAYLYLMEAIEILKKAIEEIESV
;
A
#
# COMPACT_ATOMS: atom_id res chain seq x y z
N MET A 1 18.26 -70.25 -33.89
CA MET A 1 16.84 -70.55 -34.11
C MET A 1 16.26 -71.08 -32.80
N ALA A 2 15.50 -70.24 -32.10
CA ALA A 2 14.43 -70.59 -31.16
C ALA A 2 13.87 -69.27 -30.59
N LEU A 3 12.72 -68.85 -31.12
CA LEU A 3 11.83 -67.87 -30.50
C LEU A 3 11.29 -68.47 -29.19
N PHE A 4 11.12 -67.63 -28.16
CA PHE A 4 9.90 -67.63 -27.36
C PHE A 4 9.65 -66.23 -26.80
N LEU A 5 8.54 -65.65 -27.26
CA LEU A 5 7.97 -64.40 -26.77
C LEU A 5 7.26 -64.69 -25.45
N ILE A 6 7.57 -63.94 -24.39
CA ILE A 6 6.63 -63.73 -23.28
C ILE A 6 6.51 -62.23 -23.06
N SER A 7 5.34 -61.75 -23.50
CA SER A 7 4.73 -60.49 -23.12
C SER A 7 4.56 -60.44 -21.60
N MET A 8 5.11 -59.42 -20.96
CA MET A 8 4.59 -58.93 -19.70
C MET A 8 4.31 -57.44 -19.84
N ALA A 9 3.02 -57.13 -19.88
CA ALA A 9 2.49 -55.78 -19.78
C ALA A 9 2.92 -55.17 -18.45
N ILE A 10 3.83 -54.19 -18.51
CA ILE A 10 4.08 -53.29 -17.39
C ILE A 10 2.95 -52.26 -17.41
N PRO A 11 2.26 -52.04 -16.29
CA PRO A 11 1.10 -51.17 -16.25
C PRO A 11 1.49 -49.73 -16.60
N LEU A 12 0.61 -49.11 -17.37
CA LEU A 12 0.61 -47.73 -17.81
C LEU A 12 0.99 -46.79 -16.66
N THR A 13 1.96 -45.93 -16.96
CA THR A 13 2.21 -44.71 -16.22
C THR A 13 0.89 -43.94 -16.10
N SER A 14 0.49 -43.64 -14.88
CA SER A 14 -0.46 -42.58 -14.57
C SER A 14 0.25 -41.67 -13.58
N ALA A 15 1.27 -40.97 -14.08
CA ALA A 15 1.64 -39.70 -13.47
C ALA A 15 0.44 -38.79 -13.67
N ALA A 16 -0.33 -38.60 -12.60
CA ALA A 16 -1.28 -37.50 -12.54
C ALA A 16 -0.47 -36.22 -12.75
N GLU A 17 -0.59 -35.62 -13.94
CA GLU A 17 -0.37 -34.19 -14.09
C GLU A 17 -1.45 -33.52 -13.24
N GLU A 18 -1.11 -33.20 -11.99
CA GLU A 18 -1.85 -32.19 -11.25
C GLU A 18 -1.72 -30.88 -12.02
N ASP A 19 -2.77 -30.54 -12.74
CA ASP A 19 -2.97 -29.26 -13.39
C ASP A 19 -2.91 -28.14 -12.34
N ASN A 20 -1.71 -27.62 -12.15
CA ASN A 20 -1.37 -26.54 -11.22
C ASN A 20 -1.71 -25.16 -11.83
N SER A 21 -2.70 -25.10 -12.73
CA SER A 21 -3.14 -23.88 -13.40
C SER A 21 -3.92 -22.98 -12.43
N ASP A 22 -4.84 -23.54 -11.65
CA ASP A 22 -5.71 -22.78 -10.74
C ASP A 22 -4.95 -22.04 -9.63
N THR A 23 -3.90 -22.65 -9.09
CA THR A 23 -3.02 -22.05 -8.08
C THR A 23 -2.17 -20.91 -8.66
N GLN A 24 -1.82 -20.95 -9.95
CA GLN A 24 -1.12 -19.84 -10.62
C GLN A 24 -2.05 -18.66 -10.93
N THR A 25 -3.32 -18.91 -11.29
CA THR A 25 -4.30 -17.86 -11.61
C THR A 25 -4.64 -17.01 -10.39
N VAL A 26 -4.85 -17.64 -9.22
CA VAL A 26 -5.11 -16.93 -7.96
C VAL A 26 -3.88 -16.12 -7.52
N MET A 27 -2.68 -16.69 -7.64
CA MET A 27 -1.43 -16.02 -7.23
C MET A 27 -1.05 -14.82 -8.13
N ARG A 28 -1.40 -14.86 -9.43
CA ARG A 28 -1.22 -13.72 -10.36
C ARG A 28 -2.21 -12.59 -10.07
N SER A 29 -3.46 -12.91 -9.77
CA SER A 29 -4.52 -11.95 -9.42
C SER A 29 -4.14 -11.12 -8.17
N SER A 30 -3.69 -11.77 -7.09
CA SER A 30 -3.36 -11.09 -5.83
C SER A 30 -2.14 -10.16 -5.95
N ARG A 31 -1.14 -10.50 -6.77
CA ARG A 31 0.02 -9.63 -7.01
C ARG A 31 -0.37 -8.33 -7.72
N GLY A 32 -1.34 -8.38 -8.63
CA GLY A 32 -1.86 -7.19 -9.31
C GLY A 32 -2.58 -6.22 -8.37
N ALA A 33 -3.40 -6.75 -7.45
CA ALA A 33 -4.14 -5.93 -6.48
C ALA A 33 -3.23 -5.25 -5.45
N VAL A 34 -2.18 -5.92 -4.98
CA VAL A 34 -1.21 -5.30 -4.05
C VAL A 34 -0.43 -4.18 -4.75
N ALA A 35 0.00 -4.39 -5.99
CA ALA A 35 0.72 -3.38 -6.76
C ALA A 35 -0.15 -2.13 -7.03
N SER A 36 -1.44 -2.30 -7.34
CA SER A 36 -2.34 -1.17 -7.58
C SER A 36 -2.63 -0.36 -6.31
N LEU A 37 -2.81 -1.02 -5.15
CA LEU A 37 -2.97 -0.33 -3.87
C LEU A 37 -1.68 0.36 -3.43
N GLN A 38 -0.53 -0.25 -3.68
CA GLN A 38 0.75 0.35 -3.37
C GLN A 38 1.00 1.62 -4.21
N TYR A 39 0.67 1.57 -5.50
CA TYR A 39 0.67 2.74 -6.39
C TYR A 39 -0.30 3.83 -5.91
N PHE A 40 -1.51 3.45 -5.50
CA PHE A 40 -2.50 4.36 -4.94
C PHE A 40 -1.93 5.12 -3.73
N TYR A 41 -1.41 4.42 -2.72
CA TYR A 41 -0.90 5.08 -1.51
C TYR A 41 0.31 5.97 -1.79
N TYR A 42 1.17 5.59 -2.74
CA TYR A 42 2.28 6.42 -3.17
C TYR A 42 1.81 7.74 -3.79
N LEU A 43 0.91 7.70 -4.77
CA LEU A 43 0.42 8.93 -5.40
C LEU A 43 -0.35 9.80 -4.39
N ARG A 44 -1.27 9.18 -3.63
CA ARG A 44 -2.12 9.92 -2.69
C ARG A 44 -1.35 10.56 -1.55
N TYR A 45 -0.27 9.93 -1.09
CA TYR A 45 0.61 10.56 -0.13
C TYR A 45 1.24 11.83 -0.69
N ASN A 46 1.81 11.76 -1.91
CA ASN A 46 2.46 12.92 -2.52
C ASN A 46 1.46 14.05 -2.84
N GLU A 47 0.29 13.74 -3.41
CA GLU A 47 -0.80 14.71 -3.62
C GLU A 47 -1.28 15.33 -2.29
N GLY A 48 -1.31 14.53 -1.22
CA GLY A 48 -1.76 14.98 0.09
C GLY A 48 -0.81 15.99 0.75
N LEU A 49 0.47 16.03 0.39
CA LEU A 49 1.43 16.97 0.97
C LEU A 49 1.07 18.41 0.61
N ASP A 50 0.76 18.66 -0.66
CA ASP A 50 0.30 19.97 -1.12
C ASP A 50 -1.00 20.37 -0.40
N LYS A 51 -1.91 19.41 -0.20
CA LYS A 51 -3.17 19.67 0.50
C LYS A 51 -2.96 19.97 1.98
N PHE A 52 -2.05 19.27 2.63
CA PHE A 52 -1.68 19.55 4.02
C PHE A 52 -1.11 20.96 4.13
N GLU A 53 -0.18 21.34 3.25
CA GLU A 53 0.44 22.67 3.28
C GLU A 53 -0.59 23.79 3.07
N GLU A 54 -1.48 23.63 2.08
CA GLU A 54 -2.59 24.54 1.84
C GLU A 54 -3.45 24.74 3.09
N LEU A 55 -3.87 23.63 3.72
CA LEU A 55 -4.73 23.68 4.90
C LEU A 55 -3.99 24.23 6.11
N TYR A 56 -2.72 23.88 6.30
CA TYR A 56 -1.92 24.35 7.42
C TYR A 56 -1.75 25.87 7.37
N ASN A 57 -1.40 26.41 6.20
CA ASN A 57 -1.28 27.86 5.99
C ASN A 57 -2.62 28.56 6.23
N LYS A 58 -3.73 28.01 5.71
CA LYS A 58 -5.07 28.54 5.97
C LYS A 58 -5.43 28.50 7.46
N SER A 59 -5.10 27.42 8.17
CA SER A 59 -5.33 27.31 9.62
C SER A 59 -4.54 28.36 10.40
N VAL A 60 -3.29 28.64 10.01
CA VAL A 60 -2.48 29.71 10.60
C VAL A 60 -3.12 31.08 10.35
N GLU A 61 -3.56 31.36 9.12
CA GLU A 61 -4.24 32.62 8.76
C GLU A 61 -5.52 32.86 9.55
N LEU A 62 -6.31 31.80 9.79
CA LEU A 62 -7.54 31.84 10.58
C LEU A 62 -7.30 31.89 12.09
N GLY A 63 -6.05 31.79 12.55
CA GLY A 63 -5.72 31.81 13.97
C GLY A 63 -6.13 30.54 14.71
N VAL A 64 -6.09 29.38 14.05
CA VAL A 64 -6.28 28.07 14.70
C VAL A 64 -5.29 27.94 15.86
N GLY A 65 -5.77 27.43 16.99
CA GLY A 65 -4.98 27.32 18.22
C GLY A 65 -3.71 26.48 18.04
N GLU A 66 -2.61 26.93 18.64
CA GLU A 66 -1.27 26.34 18.53
C GLU A 66 -1.26 24.82 18.77
N LYS A 67 -1.95 24.34 19.82
CA LYS A 67 -2.04 22.90 20.14
C LYS A 67 -2.62 22.04 19.00
N ILE A 68 -3.53 22.59 18.21
CA ILE A 68 -4.14 21.88 17.08
C ILE A 68 -3.16 21.84 15.91
N LEU A 69 -2.44 22.94 15.68
CA LEU A 69 -1.38 23.00 14.66
C LEU A 69 -0.23 22.05 15.00
N GLU A 70 0.20 22.01 16.26
CA GLU A 70 1.22 21.07 16.76
C GLU A 70 0.77 19.63 16.54
N LEU A 71 -0.46 19.28 16.91
CA LEU A 71 -1.00 17.92 16.71
C LEU A 71 -1.02 17.54 15.22
N ALA A 72 -1.42 18.45 14.32
CA ALA A 72 -1.39 18.20 12.90
C ALA A 72 0.05 17.96 12.38
N LEU A 73 1.03 18.72 12.87
CA LEU A 73 2.44 18.53 12.54
C LEU A 73 3.00 17.20 13.05
N GLU A 74 2.64 16.78 14.26
CA GLU A 74 3.04 15.47 14.81
C GLU A 74 2.58 14.33 13.89
N TYR A 75 1.34 14.37 13.42
CA TYR A 75 0.82 13.38 12.47
C TYR A 75 1.53 13.44 11.10
N LYS A 76 1.85 14.64 10.60
CA LYS A 76 2.67 14.79 9.38
C LYS A 76 4.06 14.18 9.56
N GLU A 77 4.71 14.41 10.70
CA GLU A 77 6.02 13.85 10.99
C GLU A 77 5.96 12.31 11.03
N LEU A 78 4.95 11.74 11.70
CA LEU A 78 4.72 10.29 11.68
C LEU A 78 4.52 9.77 10.25
N ALA A 79 3.83 10.53 9.40
CA ALA A 79 3.64 10.19 8.00
C ALA A 79 4.98 10.13 7.24
N GLU A 80 5.82 11.14 7.39
CA GLU A 80 7.17 11.23 6.81
C GLU A 80 8.07 10.08 7.27
N GLN A 81 8.10 9.78 8.57
CA GLN A 81 8.87 8.66 9.12
C GLN A 81 8.46 7.32 8.49
N LYS A 82 7.16 7.10 8.24
CA LYS A 82 6.70 5.88 7.55
C LYS A 82 7.02 5.90 6.06
N TYR A 83 6.93 7.05 5.41
CA TYR A 83 7.30 7.20 4.01
C TYR A 83 8.79 6.86 3.79
N GLU A 84 9.68 7.43 4.60
CA GLU A 84 11.11 7.12 4.58
C GLU A 84 11.38 5.63 4.82
N LEU A 85 10.70 5.02 5.80
CA LEU A 85 10.85 3.60 6.09
C LEU A 85 10.40 2.74 4.91
N ALA A 86 9.37 3.15 4.17
CA ALA A 86 8.93 2.46 2.96
C ALA A 86 10.02 2.42 1.89
N TRP A 87 10.74 3.54 1.70
CA TRP A 87 11.86 3.66 0.76
C TRP A 87 13.07 2.80 1.11
N ARG A 88 13.29 2.50 2.40
CA ARG A 88 14.37 1.59 2.82
C ARG A 88 14.20 0.16 2.29
N PHE A 89 12.98 -0.25 1.97
CA PHE A 89 12.69 -1.56 1.36
C PHE A 89 12.71 -1.53 -0.17
N GLY A 90 13.04 -0.39 -0.78
CA GLY A 90 13.06 -0.17 -2.22
C GLY A 90 11.99 0.82 -2.67
N HIS A 91 12.01 1.14 -3.97
CA HIS A 91 11.07 2.11 -4.54
C HIS A 91 9.61 1.64 -4.30
N PRO A 92 8.72 2.53 -3.84
CA PRO A 92 7.30 2.23 -3.63
C PRO A 92 6.51 1.68 -4.80
N LEU A 93 7.07 1.58 -6.00
CA LEU A 93 6.38 1.05 -7.18
C LEU A 93 6.96 -0.30 -7.62
N LYS A 94 7.96 -0.83 -6.90
CA LYS A 94 8.61 -2.12 -7.21
C LYS A 94 8.00 -3.33 -6.51
N GLY A 95 6.88 -3.15 -5.79
CA GLY A 95 6.03 -4.25 -5.33
C GLY A 95 6.53 -5.02 -4.09
N HIS A 96 7.46 -4.47 -3.30
CA HIS A 96 7.86 -5.08 -2.02
C HIS A 96 6.74 -4.92 -0.97
N ILE A 97 6.31 -6.02 -0.37
CA ILE A 97 5.18 -6.03 0.59
C ILE A 97 5.43 -5.14 1.82
N GLN A 98 6.70 -5.04 2.26
CA GLN A 98 7.09 -4.14 3.35
C GLN A 98 6.85 -2.68 2.96
N THR A 99 7.17 -2.31 1.72
CA THR A 99 6.92 -0.96 1.20
C THR A 99 5.42 -0.65 1.20
N PHE A 100 4.57 -1.60 0.82
CA PHE A 100 3.11 -1.42 0.92
C PHE A 100 2.64 -1.08 2.34
N ILE A 101 3.10 -1.82 3.36
CA ILE A 101 2.71 -1.59 4.76
C ILE A 101 3.08 -0.18 5.22
N HIS A 102 4.30 0.25 4.92
CA HIS A 102 4.81 1.54 5.33
C HIS A 102 4.17 2.70 4.53
N MET A 103 3.96 2.53 3.22
CA MET A 103 3.25 3.51 2.40
C MET A 103 1.80 3.70 2.83
N ARG A 104 1.08 2.62 3.14
CA ARG A 104 -0.29 2.71 3.66
C ARG A 104 -0.32 3.52 4.96
N ARG A 105 0.63 3.28 5.87
CA ARG A 105 0.70 4.03 7.14
C ARG A 105 1.06 5.50 6.92
N ALA A 106 2.00 5.79 6.03
CA ALA A 106 2.34 7.16 5.66
C ALA A 106 1.12 7.93 5.17
N TYR A 107 0.37 7.34 4.22
CA TYR A 107 -0.88 7.91 3.73
C TYR A 107 -1.89 8.17 4.85
N LEU A 108 -2.13 7.18 5.72
CA LEU A 108 -3.13 7.33 6.78
C LEU A 108 -2.78 8.41 7.79
N TYR A 109 -1.51 8.52 8.20
CA TYR A 109 -1.09 9.59 9.11
C TYR A 109 -1.21 10.97 8.47
N LEU A 110 -0.88 11.11 7.18
CA LEU A 110 -1.05 12.37 6.47
C LEU A 110 -2.53 12.76 6.36
N MET A 111 -3.42 11.79 6.12
CA MET A 111 -4.86 12.03 6.11
C MET A 111 -5.40 12.47 7.47
N GLU A 112 -4.89 11.91 8.57
CA GLU A 112 -5.26 12.35 9.91
C GLU A 112 -4.83 13.80 10.17
N ALA A 113 -3.60 14.15 9.77
CA ALA A 113 -3.10 15.51 9.85
C ALA A 113 -3.97 16.51 9.08
N ILE A 114 -4.37 16.14 7.85
CA ILE A 114 -5.29 16.91 7.00
C ILE A 114 -6.67 17.06 7.65
N GLU A 115 -7.20 16.00 8.25
CA GLU A 115 -8.53 16.00 8.86
C GLU A 115 -8.59 16.87 10.12
N ILE A 116 -7.53 16.86 10.93
CA ILE A 116 -7.38 17.77 12.08
C ILE A 116 -7.52 19.23 11.63
N LEU A 117 -6.78 19.62 10.58
CA LEU A 117 -6.79 20.99 10.06
C LEU A 117 -8.14 21.35 9.44
N LYS A 118 -8.75 20.43 8.67
CA LYS A 118 -10.08 20.62 8.09
C LYS A 118 -11.14 20.92 9.14
N LYS A 119 -11.19 20.10 10.20
CA LYS A 119 -12.16 20.28 11.29
C LYS A 119 -11.97 21.61 11.99
N ALA A 120 -10.71 21.99 12.27
CA ALA A 120 -10.41 23.27 12.91
C ALA A 120 -10.85 24.46 12.05
N ILE A 121 -10.66 24.39 10.73
CA ILE A 121 -11.13 25.42 9.79
C ILE A 121 -12.66 25.48 9.76
N GLU A 122 -13.33 24.33 9.66
CA GLU A 122 -14.80 24.24 9.62
C GLU A 122 -15.42 24.80 10.91
N GLU A 123 -14.85 24.48 12.07
CA GLU A 123 -15.29 25.03 13.35
C GLU A 123 -15.24 26.55 13.36
N ILE A 124 -14.16 27.17 12.86
CA ILE A 124 -14.02 28.64 12.80
C ILE A 124 -14.99 29.25 11.78
N GLU A 125 -15.11 28.67 10.58
CA GLU A 125 -15.96 29.20 9.50
C GLU A 125 -17.46 29.02 9.78
N SER A 126 -17.83 28.15 10.72
CA SER A 126 -19.22 27.92 11.14
C SER A 126 -19.75 28.91 12.19
N VAL A 127 -18.89 29.81 12.70
CA VAL A 127 -19.19 30.84 13.71
C VAL A 127 -19.62 32.13 13.04
#